data_AF-A0A6A4M8R8-F1
#
_entry.id   AF-A0A6A4M8R8-F1
#
_cell.length_a   1.000
_cell.length_b   1.000
_cell.length_c   1.000
_cell.angle_alpha   90.00
_cell.angle_beta   90.00
_cell.angle_gamma   90.00
#
_symmetry.space_group_name_H-M   'P 1'
#
loop_
_entity.id
_entity.type
_entity.pdbx_description
1 polymer ?
#
loop_
_entity_poly.entity_id
_entity_poly.type
_entity_poly.pdbx_seq_one_letter_code
_entity_poly.pdbx_strand_id
1 'polypeptide(L)'
;MYLKKAFWSDSLNSDPQTQSPSPVGDVVNSLDKQRLYREITLALRTGLKDARAEFSFLRVRGLRSILKFLRSVAESDSTINLFCHSQSIPDLQGSSLNSDPQTQSPSPVGDVVNSLDKQRLYREITLALRTGLKDARAEFSFLRVRGLRSILKFLRSVAESDSTINLFCHSQSIPDLQVVPVLFQHSLKELEEQRVVNLDHIFGTEPIRIITPSTDSEVALALRVLEGCCLLHRESTLLAHQHKAIQIAQGLEERKASNSVMVGNVFNPVLMNILSTRGVLEQGACLDALISIMLDSSANQMDFEACNGIEEVAILIKDKQVEENLRLKCGEFLLLLIGHVNGRERSPMAAVHEDIRRLMGEKSASLIWAASQFGSTLDPEQRLMALHIQARRVLESLDLY
;
A
#
# COMPACT_ATOMS: atom_id res chain seq x y z
N MET A 1 -9.94 -30.04 5.11
CA MET A 1 -9.10 -29.62 6.26
C MET A 1 -9.95 -29.72 7.52
N TYR A 2 -9.67 -30.72 8.36
CA TYR A 2 -10.41 -30.98 9.59
C TYR A 2 -10.09 -29.91 10.62
N LEU A 3 -11.05 -29.04 10.92
CA LEU A 3 -10.97 -28.17 12.09
C LEU A 3 -11.32 -29.00 13.33
N LYS A 4 -10.34 -29.04 14.24
CA LYS A 4 -10.30 -29.77 15.51
C LYS A 4 -11.62 -29.63 16.29
N LYS A 5 -12.09 -30.74 16.85
CA LYS A 5 -13.25 -30.81 17.77
C LYS A 5 -13.05 -29.80 18.92
N ALA A 6 -14.12 -29.11 19.34
CA ALA A 6 -14.04 -28.16 20.44
C ALA A 6 -13.59 -28.88 21.71
N PHE A 7 -12.62 -28.31 22.43
CA PHE A 7 -11.92 -28.91 23.56
C PHE A 7 -12.82 -29.22 24.78
N TRP A 8 -14.06 -28.72 24.77
CA TRP A 8 -15.00 -28.78 25.89
C TRP A 8 -15.90 -30.01 25.91
N SER A 9 -15.94 -30.82 24.83
CA SER A 9 -16.81 -32.02 24.80
C SER A 9 -16.43 -33.08 25.83
N ASP A 10 -15.18 -33.04 26.32
CA ASP A 10 -14.62 -34.10 27.15
C ASP A 10 -14.59 -33.70 28.64
N SER A 11 -14.83 -32.43 28.96
CA SER A 11 -14.71 -31.88 30.33
C SER A 11 -16.00 -31.98 31.17
N LEU A 12 -17.09 -32.50 30.61
CA LEU A 12 -18.42 -32.51 31.25
C LEU A 12 -18.88 -33.90 31.73
N ASN A 13 -18.07 -34.96 31.54
CA ASN A 13 -18.38 -36.31 32.02
C ASN A 13 -17.64 -36.64 33.32
N SER A 14 -17.84 -35.83 34.36
CA SER A 14 -17.48 -36.23 35.73
C SER A 14 -18.73 -36.24 36.61
N ASP A 15 -19.14 -37.45 37.01
CA ASP A 15 -20.23 -37.72 37.93
C ASP A 15 -20.12 -36.90 39.24
N PRO A 16 -21.26 -36.57 39.88
CA PRO A 16 -21.28 -35.67 41.02
C PRO A 16 -20.88 -36.42 42.30
N GLN A 17 -19.59 -36.40 42.66
CA GLN A 17 -19.18 -36.69 44.03
C GLN A 17 -19.03 -35.40 44.84
N THR A 18 -19.95 -35.31 45.79
CA THR A 18 -20.04 -34.46 46.98
C THR A 18 -18.69 -33.91 47.46
N GLN A 19 -18.42 -32.63 47.20
CA GLN A 19 -17.39 -31.86 47.93
C GLN A 19 -17.95 -30.51 48.36
N SER A 20 -17.74 -30.22 49.65
CA SER A 20 -18.10 -29.00 50.39
C SER A 20 -17.66 -27.71 49.69
N PRO A 21 -18.36 -26.57 49.90
CA PRO A 21 -18.07 -25.32 49.23
C PRO A 21 -16.72 -24.77 49.72
N SER A 22 -15.69 -24.93 48.90
CA SER A 22 -14.41 -24.28 49.12
C SER A 22 -14.43 -22.92 48.41
N PRO A 23 -13.98 -21.83 49.05
CA PRO A 23 -13.94 -20.50 48.42
C PRO A 23 -13.08 -20.48 47.15
N VAL A 24 -12.18 -21.46 46.99
CA VAL A 24 -11.39 -21.66 45.77
C VAL A 24 -12.24 -22.27 44.65
N GLY A 25 -13.15 -23.19 44.97
CA GLY A 25 -14.09 -23.78 44.02
C GLY A 25 -15.07 -22.75 43.43
N ASP A 26 -15.53 -21.81 44.25
CA ASP A 26 -16.43 -20.74 43.79
C ASP A 26 -15.71 -19.74 42.87
N VAL A 27 -14.44 -19.45 43.13
CA VAL A 27 -13.62 -18.59 42.26
C VAL A 27 -13.31 -19.29 40.93
N VAL A 28 -12.99 -20.59 40.94
CA VAL A 28 -12.77 -21.39 39.73
C VAL A 28 -14.05 -21.45 38.88
N ASN A 29 -15.19 -21.74 39.50
CA ASN A 29 -16.49 -21.74 38.83
C ASN A 29 -16.89 -20.36 38.27
N SER A 30 -16.51 -19.27 38.93
CA SER A 30 -16.75 -17.90 38.45
C SER A 30 -15.86 -17.55 37.26
N LEU A 31 -14.58 -17.93 37.30
CA LEU A 31 -13.62 -17.74 36.20
C LEU A 31 -13.99 -18.57 34.98
N ASP A 32 -14.44 -19.81 35.17
CA ASP A 32 -14.87 -20.68 34.08
C ASP A 32 -16.15 -20.15 33.42
N LYS A 33 -17.10 -19.63 34.21
CA LYS A 33 -18.27 -18.91 33.66
C LYS A 33 -17.87 -17.66 32.90
N GLN A 34 -16.89 -16.90 33.38
CA GLN A 34 -16.41 -15.69 32.69
C GLN A 34 -15.65 -16.01 31.40
N ARG A 35 -14.86 -17.09 31.39
CA ARG A 35 -14.20 -17.61 30.17
C ARG A 35 -15.23 -18.07 29.15
N LEU A 36 -16.22 -18.84 29.58
CA LEU A 36 -17.31 -19.33 28.72
C LEU A 36 -18.12 -18.17 28.13
N TYR A 37 -18.41 -17.14 28.92
CA TYR A 37 -19.11 -15.95 28.44
C TYR A 37 -18.31 -15.22 27.33
N ARG A 38 -17.00 -15.04 27.53
CA ARG A 38 -16.11 -14.41 26.53
C ARG A 38 -16.06 -15.22 25.23
N GLU A 39 -15.98 -16.54 25.32
CA GLU A 39 -15.95 -17.42 24.15
C GLU A 39 -17.28 -17.37 23.37
N ILE A 40 -18.42 -17.37 24.08
CA ILE A 40 -19.75 -17.20 23.47
C ILE A 40 -19.86 -15.86 22.74
N THR A 41 -19.48 -14.75 23.38
CA THR A 41 -19.53 -13.42 22.77
C THR A 41 -18.63 -13.32 21.53
N LEU A 42 -17.42 -13.89 21.60
CA LEU A 42 -16.47 -13.87 20.46
C LEU A 42 -16.95 -14.72 19.28
N ALA A 43 -17.51 -15.91 19.56
CA ALA A 43 -18.07 -16.78 18.52
C ALA A 43 -19.25 -16.12 17.80
N LEU A 44 -20.16 -15.49 18.56
CA LEU A 44 -21.30 -14.76 18.00
C LEU A 44 -20.87 -13.52 17.22
N ARG A 45 -19.98 -12.69 17.77
CA ARG A 45 -19.51 -11.47 17.11
C ARG A 45 -18.79 -11.77 15.79
N THR A 46 -17.95 -12.80 15.78
CA THR A 46 -17.22 -13.21 14.58
C THR A 46 -18.17 -13.82 13.54
N GLY A 47 -19.06 -14.71 13.96
CA GLY A 47 -20.06 -15.31 13.08
C GLY A 47 -21.01 -14.29 12.47
N LEU A 48 -21.50 -13.32 13.26
CA LEU A 48 -22.40 -12.27 12.81
C LEU A 48 -21.70 -11.25 11.89
N LYS A 49 -20.44 -10.89 12.19
CA LYS A 49 -19.63 -10.04 11.31
C LYS A 49 -19.47 -10.68 9.93
N ASP A 50 -19.17 -11.97 9.89
CA ASP A 50 -19.02 -12.71 8.64
C ASP A 50 -20.36 -12.91 7.91
N ALA A 51 -21.45 -13.12 8.66
CA ALA A 51 -22.80 -13.23 8.11
C ALA A 51 -23.33 -11.92 7.52
N ARG A 52 -22.81 -10.77 7.98
CA ARG A 52 -23.11 -9.42 7.47
C ARG A 52 -22.19 -8.97 6.33
N ALA A 53 -21.17 -9.75 5.97
CA ALA A 53 -20.23 -9.38 4.93
C ALA A 53 -20.91 -9.31 3.54
N GLU A 54 -20.45 -8.41 2.67
CA GLU A 54 -21.03 -8.23 1.32
C GLU A 54 -20.79 -9.45 0.41
N PHE A 55 -19.68 -10.15 0.64
CA PHE A 55 -19.31 -11.32 -0.14
C PHE A 55 -20.09 -12.58 0.27
N SER A 56 -20.72 -13.25 -0.70
CA SER A 56 -21.56 -14.45 -0.50
C SER A 56 -20.84 -15.60 0.22
N PHE A 57 -19.55 -15.83 -0.06
CA PHE A 57 -18.78 -16.91 0.59
C PHE A 57 -18.51 -16.62 2.08
N LEU A 58 -18.30 -15.35 2.46
CA LEU A 58 -18.14 -14.95 3.87
C LEU A 58 -19.46 -15.07 4.62
N ARG A 59 -20.59 -14.72 3.99
CA ARG A 59 -21.92 -14.92 4.58
C ARG A 59 -22.21 -16.37 4.90
N VAL A 60 -21.96 -17.27 3.93
CA VAL A 60 -22.14 -18.72 4.12
C VAL A 60 -21.21 -19.26 5.21
N ARG A 61 -19.97 -18.77 5.28
CA ARG A 61 -19.01 -19.13 6.34
C ARG A 61 -19.50 -18.66 7.72
N GLY A 62 -19.98 -17.41 7.82
CA GLY A 62 -20.54 -16.84 9.03
C GLY A 62 -21.76 -17.60 9.53
N LEU A 63 -22.74 -17.84 8.65
CA LEU A 63 -23.95 -18.62 8.97
C LEU A 63 -23.63 -20.05 9.41
N ARG A 64 -22.69 -20.72 8.73
CA ARG A 64 -22.24 -22.07 9.13
C ARG A 64 -21.54 -22.08 10.49
N SER A 65 -20.79 -21.02 10.81
CA SER A 65 -20.14 -20.86 12.11
C SER A 65 -21.17 -20.61 13.22
N ILE A 66 -22.15 -19.74 12.98
CA ILE A 66 -23.27 -19.48 13.89
C ILE A 66 -24.07 -20.76 14.13
N LEU A 67 -24.40 -21.52 13.09
CA LEU A 67 -25.19 -22.74 13.21
C LEU A 67 -24.47 -23.84 13.99
N LYS A 68 -23.15 -23.98 13.82
CA LYS A 68 -22.32 -24.88 14.66
C LYS A 68 -22.29 -24.43 16.12
N PHE A 69 -22.15 -23.12 16.34
CA PHE A 69 -22.17 -22.54 17.68
C PHE A 69 -23.51 -22.77 18.39
N LEU A 70 -24.64 -22.47 17.73
CA LEU A 70 -25.97 -22.69 18.29
C LEU A 70 -26.24 -24.17 18.60
N ARG A 71 -25.74 -25.09 17.76
CA ARG A 71 -25.83 -26.53 18.01
C ARG A 71 -25.05 -26.95 19.26
N SER A 72 -23.86 -26.37 19.48
CA SER A 72 -23.05 -26.62 20.68
C SER A 72 -23.66 -25.97 21.94
N VAL A 73 -24.29 -24.81 21.82
CA VAL A 73 -25.00 -24.16 22.94
C VAL A 73 -26.22 -24.97 23.38
N ALA A 74 -26.90 -25.65 22.45
CA ALA A 74 -28.06 -26.49 22.71
C ALA A 74 -27.75 -27.81 23.44
N GLU A 75 -26.47 -28.11 23.72
CA GLU A 75 -26.04 -29.35 24.38
C GLU A 75 -26.17 -29.29 25.92
N SER A 76 -26.38 -28.11 26.54
CA SER A 76 -26.61 -28.00 27.99
C SER A 76 -27.50 -26.83 28.41
N ASP A 77 -28.32 -27.00 29.46
CA ASP A 77 -29.18 -25.93 30.00
C ASP A 77 -28.39 -24.74 30.57
N SER A 78 -27.15 -24.98 31.02
CA SER A 78 -26.26 -23.95 31.55
C SER A 78 -25.74 -23.01 30.45
N THR A 79 -25.44 -23.53 29.26
CA THR A 79 -25.02 -22.76 28.09
C THR A 79 -26.18 -22.03 27.44
N ILE A 80 -27.39 -22.60 27.48
CA ILE A 80 -28.63 -21.94 27.01
C ILE A 80 -28.91 -20.68 27.85
N ASN A 81 -28.85 -20.78 29.18
CA ASN A 81 -29.09 -19.62 30.06
C ASN A 81 -28.04 -18.51 29.86
N LEU A 82 -26.77 -18.87 29.63
CA LEU A 82 -25.70 -17.93 29.35
C LEU A 82 -25.85 -17.27 27.97
N PHE A 83 -26.30 -18.04 26.98
CA PHE A 83 -26.65 -17.54 25.65
C PHE A 83 -27.82 -16.54 25.72
N CYS A 84 -28.90 -16.85 26.45
CA CYS A 84 -30.01 -15.93 26.67
C CYS A 84 -29.55 -14.61 27.32
N HIS A 85 -28.65 -14.67 28.31
CA HIS A 85 -28.04 -13.46 28.89
C HIS A 85 -27.19 -12.67 27.88
N SER A 86 -26.51 -13.35 26.94
CA SER A 86 -25.77 -12.66 25.88
C SER A 86 -26.66 -11.97 24.86
N GLN A 87 -27.91 -12.42 24.67
CA GLN A 87 -28.88 -11.77 23.79
C GLN A 87 -29.44 -10.45 24.37
N SER A 88 -29.20 -10.16 25.65
CA SER A 88 -29.55 -8.89 26.29
C SER A 88 -28.50 -7.79 26.08
N ILE A 89 -27.39 -8.07 25.37
CA ILE A 89 -26.32 -7.10 25.09
C ILE A 89 -26.71 -6.23 23.87
N PRO A 90 -26.78 -4.89 24.00
CA PRO A 90 -27.18 -3.99 22.92
C PRO A 90 -26.36 -4.15 21.62
N ASP A 91 -25.04 -4.38 21.74
CA ASP A 91 -24.11 -4.61 20.63
C ASP A 91 -24.48 -5.82 19.73
N LEU A 92 -25.26 -6.77 20.26
CA LEU A 92 -25.68 -7.98 19.54
C LEU A 92 -27.12 -7.88 19.00
N GLN A 93 -27.88 -6.85 19.39
CA GLN A 93 -29.29 -6.68 19.02
C GLN A 93 -29.55 -5.95 17.70
N GLY A 94 -28.49 -5.48 17.02
CA GLY A 94 -28.61 -4.93 15.66
C GLY A 94 -29.54 -3.71 15.53
N SER A 95 -29.80 -3.00 16.62
CA SER A 95 -30.58 -1.76 16.62
C SER A 95 -29.65 -0.60 16.32
N SER A 96 -29.48 -0.29 15.04
CA SER A 96 -29.02 1.04 14.62
C SER A 96 -30.16 2.02 14.93
N LEU A 97 -30.01 2.83 15.97
CA LEU A 97 -30.79 4.06 16.12
C LEU A 97 -29.80 5.21 16.22
N ASN A 98 -29.84 6.03 15.17
CA ASN A 98 -29.23 7.34 15.06
C ASN A 98 -29.36 8.10 16.39
N SER A 99 -28.24 8.52 16.95
CA SER A 99 -28.21 9.65 17.86
C SER A 99 -27.09 10.59 17.44
N ASP A 100 -27.48 11.84 17.24
CA ASP A 100 -26.64 12.99 16.91
C ASP A 100 -25.49 13.18 17.90
N PRO A 101 -24.42 13.91 17.50
CA PRO A 101 -23.22 14.07 18.29
C PRO A 101 -23.47 15.04 19.45
N GLN A 102 -23.86 14.53 20.62
CA GLN A 102 -23.70 15.23 21.88
C GLN A 102 -22.83 14.42 22.84
N THR A 103 -21.58 14.87 22.95
CA THR A 103 -20.76 14.93 24.17
C THR A 103 -20.99 13.81 25.18
N GLN A 104 -20.53 12.59 24.85
CA GLN A 104 -20.37 11.54 25.87
C GLN A 104 -19.08 11.78 26.66
N SER A 105 -19.23 11.97 27.97
CA SER A 105 -18.13 11.96 28.95
C SER A 105 -17.29 10.68 28.83
N PRO A 106 -15.96 10.75 29.06
CA PRO A 106 -15.07 9.60 28.91
C PRO A 106 -15.43 8.50 29.91
N SER A 107 -15.91 7.37 29.41
CA SER A 107 -16.07 6.15 30.19
C SER A 107 -14.73 5.43 30.25
N PRO A 108 -14.16 5.13 31.44
CA PRO A 108 -12.89 4.42 31.57
C PRO A 108 -12.85 3.08 30.84
N VAL A 109 -14.02 2.43 30.67
CA VAL A 109 -14.14 1.18 29.92
C VAL A 109 -14.06 1.43 28.41
N GLY A 110 -14.63 2.51 27.91
CA GLY A 110 -14.52 2.92 26.51
C GLY A 110 -13.08 3.24 26.12
N ASP A 111 -12.34 3.92 26.99
CA ASP A 111 -10.92 4.24 26.77
C ASP A 111 -10.05 2.98 26.69
N VAL A 112 -10.32 1.98 27.54
CA VAL A 112 -9.62 0.69 27.51
C VAL A 112 -9.93 -0.09 26.23
N VAL A 113 -11.19 -0.12 25.79
CA VAL A 113 -11.59 -0.79 24.53
C VAL A 113 -10.90 -0.12 23.34
N ASN A 114 -10.94 1.21 23.25
CA ASN A 114 -10.27 1.97 22.21
C ASN A 114 -8.76 1.74 22.20
N SER A 115 -8.14 1.65 23.38
CA SER A 115 -6.71 1.34 23.51
C SER A 115 -6.37 -0.07 23.05
N LEU A 116 -7.21 -1.06 23.37
CA LEU A 116 -7.01 -2.45 22.93
C LEU A 116 -7.22 -2.60 21.42
N ASP A 117 -8.21 -1.93 20.86
CA ASP A 117 -8.46 -1.92 19.42
C ASP A 117 -7.30 -1.26 18.66
N LYS A 118 -6.77 -0.14 19.16
CA LYS A 118 -5.56 0.48 18.61
C LYS A 118 -4.36 -0.46 18.69
N GLN A 119 -4.17 -1.15 19.82
CA GLN A 119 -3.07 -2.11 19.97
C GLN A 119 -3.20 -3.31 19.03
N ARG A 120 -4.43 -3.79 18.82
CA ARG A 120 -4.73 -4.85 17.85
C ARG A 120 -4.40 -4.40 16.43
N LEU A 121 -4.89 -3.23 16.02
CA LEU A 121 -4.61 -2.66 14.69
C LEU A 121 -3.11 -2.49 14.45
N TYR A 122 -2.38 -2.00 15.45
CA TYR A 122 -0.92 -1.88 15.37
C TYR A 122 -0.23 -3.23 15.14
N ARG A 123 -0.67 -4.30 15.83
CA ARG A 123 -0.14 -5.65 15.62
C ARG A 123 -0.47 -6.19 14.23
N GLU A 124 -1.69 -5.97 13.76
CA GLU A 124 -2.13 -6.39 12.42
C GLU A 124 -1.31 -5.69 11.32
N ILE A 125 -1.13 -4.37 11.40
CA ILE A 125 -0.29 -3.57 10.49
C ILE A 125 1.15 -4.06 10.51
N THR A 126 1.73 -4.21 11.70
CA THR A 126 3.12 -4.66 11.86
C THR A 126 3.31 -6.06 11.26
N LEU A 127 2.38 -6.97 11.50
CA LEU A 127 2.45 -8.33 10.98
C LEU A 127 2.31 -8.37 9.45
N ALA A 128 1.39 -7.58 8.89
CA ALA A 128 1.18 -7.47 7.45
C ALA A 128 2.45 -6.94 6.76
N LEU A 129 3.05 -5.87 7.29
CA LEU A 129 4.30 -5.32 6.78
C LEU A 129 5.46 -6.29 6.91
N ARG A 130 5.68 -6.90 8.08
CA ARG A 130 6.78 -7.88 8.25
C ARG A 130 6.66 -9.05 7.29
N THR A 131 5.45 -9.57 7.11
CA THR A 131 5.22 -10.70 6.21
C THR A 131 5.47 -10.30 4.76
N GLY A 132 4.90 -9.17 4.32
CA GLY A 132 5.09 -8.66 2.96
C GLY A 132 6.54 -8.30 2.65
N LEU A 133 7.23 -7.61 3.58
CA LEU A 133 8.62 -7.19 3.41
C LEU A 133 9.59 -8.36 3.46
N LYS A 134 9.32 -9.38 4.27
CA LYS A 134 10.12 -10.62 4.26
C LYS A 134 10.15 -11.24 2.87
N ASP A 135 9.00 -11.29 2.21
CA ASP A 135 8.89 -11.84 0.86
C ASP A 135 9.48 -10.88 -0.20
N ALA A 136 9.28 -9.57 -0.04
CA ALA A 136 9.86 -8.55 -0.92
C ALA A 136 11.41 -8.49 -0.87
N ARG A 137 12.02 -8.96 0.22
CA ARG A 137 13.48 -9.08 0.37
C ARG A 137 14.05 -10.40 -0.17
N ALA A 138 13.21 -11.30 -0.68
CA ALA A 138 13.65 -12.62 -1.13
C ALA A 138 14.57 -12.55 -2.36
N GLU A 139 15.45 -13.54 -2.50
CA GLU A 139 16.39 -13.64 -3.62
C GLU A 139 15.69 -13.97 -4.94
N PHE A 140 14.50 -14.57 -4.88
CA PHE A 140 13.70 -14.98 -6.03
C PHE A 140 12.57 -14.00 -6.35
N SER A 141 12.46 -13.60 -7.61
CA SER A 141 11.46 -12.63 -8.12
C SER A 141 10.02 -13.05 -7.83
N PHE A 142 9.68 -14.35 -7.91
CA PHE A 142 8.33 -14.83 -7.62
C PHE A 142 7.90 -14.58 -6.15
N LEU A 143 8.85 -14.68 -5.21
CA LEU A 143 8.60 -14.36 -3.80
C LEU A 143 8.46 -12.86 -3.62
N ARG A 144 9.32 -12.06 -4.29
CA ARG A 144 9.22 -10.60 -4.25
C ARG A 144 7.89 -10.10 -4.79
N VAL A 145 7.45 -10.61 -5.94
CA VAL A 145 6.12 -10.34 -6.52
C VAL A 145 4.99 -10.68 -5.54
N ARG A 146 5.07 -11.83 -4.85
CA ARG A 146 4.08 -12.20 -3.82
C ARG A 146 4.08 -11.20 -2.65
N GLY A 147 5.27 -10.80 -2.19
CA GLY A 147 5.43 -9.79 -1.15
C GLY A 147 4.84 -8.44 -1.56
N LEU A 148 5.20 -7.93 -2.74
CA LEU A 148 4.71 -6.67 -3.29
C LEU A 148 3.19 -6.66 -3.47
N ARG A 149 2.59 -7.76 -3.95
CA ARG A 149 1.11 -7.88 -4.02
C ARG A 149 0.46 -7.83 -2.64
N SER A 150 1.07 -8.47 -1.65
CA SER A 150 0.60 -8.44 -0.26
C SER A 150 0.67 -7.01 0.30
N ILE A 151 1.78 -6.31 0.08
CA ILE A 151 1.97 -4.92 0.52
C ILE A 151 0.98 -4.00 -0.19
N LEU A 152 0.83 -4.10 -1.51
CA LEU A 152 -0.11 -3.28 -2.27
C LEU A 152 -1.56 -3.46 -1.80
N LYS A 153 -1.98 -4.71 -1.55
CA LYS A 153 -3.30 -4.99 -0.98
C LYS A 153 -3.46 -4.38 0.42
N PHE A 154 -2.41 -4.46 1.23
CA PHE A 154 -2.37 -3.85 2.56
C PHE A 154 -2.47 -2.32 2.50
N LEU A 155 -1.73 -1.65 1.62
CA LEU A 155 -1.79 -0.18 1.46
C LEU A 155 -3.20 0.28 1.04
N ARG A 156 -3.90 -0.47 0.18
CA ARG A 156 -5.30 -0.18 -0.14
C ARG A 156 -6.19 -0.22 1.09
N SER A 157 -6.04 -1.22 1.96
CA SER A 157 -6.81 -1.28 3.21
C SER A 157 -6.41 -0.18 4.21
N VAL A 158 -5.15 0.26 4.20
CA VAL A 158 -4.69 1.37 5.04
C VAL A 158 -5.34 2.69 4.63
N ALA A 159 -5.53 2.90 3.33
CA ALA A 159 -6.12 4.11 2.77
C ALA A 159 -7.62 4.29 3.11
N GLU A 160 -8.29 3.29 3.69
CA GLU A 160 -9.71 3.35 4.04
C GLU A 160 -10.00 4.21 5.29
N SER A 161 -9.01 4.50 6.14
CA SER A 161 -9.23 5.33 7.33
C SER A 161 -8.00 6.11 7.80
N ASP A 162 -8.21 7.33 8.30
CA ASP A 162 -7.12 8.16 8.87
C ASP A 162 -6.40 7.47 10.03
N SER A 163 -7.13 6.64 10.81
CA SER A 163 -6.54 5.91 11.93
C SER A 163 -5.49 4.89 11.47
N THR A 164 -5.74 4.19 10.37
CA THR A 164 -4.83 3.21 9.78
C THR A 164 -3.69 3.88 9.04
N ILE A 165 -3.94 5.01 8.37
CA ILE A 165 -2.91 5.86 7.76
C ILE A 165 -1.90 6.31 8.82
N ASN A 166 -2.39 6.86 9.93
CA ASN A 166 -1.52 7.29 11.03
C ASN A 166 -0.67 6.15 11.58
N LEU A 167 -1.26 4.96 11.81
CA LEU A 167 -0.50 3.80 12.29
C LEU A 167 0.53 3.31 11.25
N PHE A 168 0.21 3.38 9.96
CA PHE A 168 1.17 3.09 8.90
C PHE A 168 2.34 4.09 8.93
N CYS A 169 2.10 5.39 9.01
CA CYS A 169 3.16 6.41 9.12
C CYS A 169 4.08 6.14 10.32
N HIS A 170 3.51 5.83 11.49
CA HIS A 170 4.29 5.44 12.67
C HIS A 170 5.14 4.19 12.42
N SER A 171 4.60 3.19 11.70
CA SER A 171 5.36 1.99 11.36
C SER A 171 6.56 2.29 10.46
N GLN A 172 6.48 3.29 9.58
CA GLN A 172 7.57 3.68 8.68
C GLN A 172 8.73 4.40 9.40
N SER A 173 8.57 4.78 10.67
CA SER A 173 9.68 5.23 11.52
C SER A 173 10.55 4.07 12.02
N ILE A 174 10.09 2.82 11.88
CA ILE A 174 10.82 1.62 12.31
C ILE A 174 11.60 1.07 11.11
N PRO A 175 12.95 1.03 11.14
CA PRO A 175 13.78 0.64 9.99
C PRO A 175 13.38 -0.70 9.36
N ASP A 176 13.06 -1.70 10.19
CA ASP A 176 12.67 -3.03 9.72
C ASP A 176 11.36 -3.05 8.92
N LEU A 177 10.50 -2.05 9.13
CA LEU A 177 9.16 -1.95 8.53
C LEU A 177 9.10 -0.92 7.39
N GLN A 178 10.22 -0.26 7.07
CA GLN A 178 10.29 0.69 5.98
C GLN A 178 10.11 -0.01 4.63
N VAL A 179 9.15 0.46 3.85
CA VAL A 179 8.82 -0.13 2.54
C VAL A 179 9.75 0.41 1.45
N VAL A 180 9.92 1.74 1.37
CA VAL A 180 10.67 2.40 0.27
C VAL A 180 12.09 1.85 0.10
N PRO A 181 12.92 1.72 1.14
CA PRO A 181 14.27 1.18 0.97
C PRO A 181 14.30 -0.24 0.41
N VAL A 182 13.32 -1.07 0.79
CA VAL A 182 13.22 -2.46 0.29
C VAL A 182 12.93 -2.49 -1.21
N LEU A 183 12.07 -1.59 -1.70
CA LEU A 183 11.77 -1.49 -3.13
C LEU A 183 13.03 -1.17 -3.93
N PHE A 184 13.79 -0.14 -3.51
CA PHE A 184 15.00 0.27 -4.20
C PHE A 184 16.15 -0.74 -4.09
N GLN A 185 16.23 -1.49 -3.01
CA GLN A 185 17.30 -2.49 -2.82
C GLN A 185 17.05 -3.80 -3.55
N HIS A 186 15.79 -4.22 -3.68
CA HIS A 186 15.45 -5.58 -4.13
C HIS A 186 14.66 -5.66 -5.44
N SER A 187 13.93 -4.61 -5.82
CA SER A 187 13.01 -4.66 -6.96
C SER A 187 13.22 -3.59 -8.02
N LEU A 188 13.72 -2.41 -7.64
CA LEU A 188 14.03 -1.31 -8.55
C LEU A 188 15.55 -1.15 -8.77
N LYS A 189 16.37 -2.00 -8.14
CA LYS A 189 17.81 -2.01 -8.35
C LYS A 189 18.10 -2.57 -9.74
N GLU A 190 18.73 -1.77 -10.58
CA GLU A 190 19.42 -2.29 -11.75
C GLU A 190 20.57 -3.17 -11.24
N LEU A 191 20.47 -4.46 -11.52
CA LEU A 191 21.64 -5.32 -11.40
C LEU A 191 22.59 -4.83 -12.48
N GLU A 192 23.60 -4.05 -12.08
CA GLU A 192 24.87 -4.04 -12.80
C GLU A 192 25.16 -5.49 -13.11
N GLU A 193 25.26 -5.81 -14.41
CA GLU A 193 25.52 -7.16 -14.90
C GLU A 193 26.51 -7.78 -13.94
N GLN A 194 26.06 -8.76 -13.15
CA GLN A 194 26.97 -9.67 -12.49
C GLN A 194 27.59 -10.43 -13.66
N ARG A 195 28.58 -9.80 -14.31
CA ARG A 195 29.57 -10.46 -15.12
C ARG A 195 29.98 -11.59 -14.21
N VAL A 196 29.65 -12.80 -14.61
CA VAL A 196 30.24 -14.00 -14.06
C VAL A 196 31.72 -13.83 -14.38
N VAL A 197 32.46 -13.15 -13.48
CA VAL A 197 33.89 -12.98 -13.59
C VAL A 197 34.44 -14.33 -13.25
N ASN A 198 34.58 -15.11 -14.31
CA ASN A 198 35.45 -16.26 -14.44
C ASN A 198 35.25 -17.39 -13.41
N LEU A 199 34.88 -18.57 -13.92
CA LEU A 199 34.69 -19.81 -13.16
C LEU A 199 36.00 -20.43 -12.62
N ASP A 200 37.12 -19.71 -12.66
CA ASP A 200 38.45 -20.26 -12.33
C ASP A 200 38.73 -20.42 -10.83
N HIS A 201 37.78 -20.16 -9.92
CA HIS A 201 37.97 -20.23 -8.46
C HIS A 201 36.98 -21.14 -7.71
N ILE A 202 36.58 -22.27 -8.33
CA ILE A 202 35.56 -23.22 -7.82
C ILE A 202 35.88 -23.87 -6.45
N PHE A 203 37.06 -23.70 -5.87
CA PHE A 203 37.39 -24.29 -4.57
C PHE A 203 37.85 -23.24 -3.55
N GLY A 204 36.90 -22.67 -2.80
CA GLY A 204 37.20 -21.99 -1.52
C GLY A 204 36.32 -20.81 -1.10
N THR A 205 35.45 -20.28 -1.95
CA THR A 205 34.67 -19.07 -1.63
C THR A 205 33.20 -19.35 -1.34
N GLU A 206 32.62 -18.54 -0.46
CA GLU A 206 31.21 -18.58 -0.05
C GLU A 206 30.25 -18.74 -1.25
N PRO A 207 29.17 -19.51 -1.11
CA PRO A 207 28.24 -19.77 -2.21
C PRO A 207 27.70 -18.45 -2.77
N ILE A 208 27.85 -18.26 -4.09
CA ILE A 208 27.29 -17.13 -4.81
C ILE A 208 25.77 -17.11 -4.57
N ARG A 209 25.26 -16.07 -3.94
CA ARG A 209 23.82 -15.85 -3.79
C ARG A 209 23.25 -15.56 -5.17
N ILE A 210 22.49 -16.51 -5.72
CA ILE A 210 21.83 -16.36 -7.01
C ILE A 210 20.61 -15.45 -6.80
N ILE A 211 20.82 -14.14 -6.98
CA ILE A 211 19.73 -13.17 -6.97
C ILE A 211 19.13 -13.15 -8.37
N THR A 212 17.87 -13.55 -8.50
CA THR A 212 17.20 -13.47 -9.80
C THR A 212 16.91 -12.01 -10.14
N PRO A 213 17.13 -11.55 -11.38
CA PRO A 213 16.79 -10.19 -11.80
C PRO A 213 15.30 -9.92 -11.67
N SER A 214 14.95 -8.65 -11.48
CA SER A 214 13.56 -8.20 -11.38
C SER A 214 12.87 -8.30 -12.73
N THR A 215 11.72 -8.97 -12.73
CA THR A 215 10.86 -9.08 -13.91
C THR A 215 10.06 -7.81 -14.10
N ASP A 216 9.55 -7.59 -15.30
CA ASP A 216 8.71 -6.44 -15.65
C ASP A 216 7.49 -6.31 -14.70
N SER A 217 6.80 -7.42 -14.45
CA SER A 217 5.70 -7.48 -13.46
C SER A 217 6.12 -7.13 -12.03
N GLU A 218 7.35 -7.47 -11.63
CA GLU A 218 7.88 -7.11 -10.31
C GLU A 218 8.12 -5.61 -10.22
N VAL A 219 8.74 -5.01 -11.24
CA VAL A 219 9.01 -3.58 -11.34
C VAL A 219 7.70 -2.79 -11.33
N ALA A 220 6.73 -3.16 -12.16
CA ALA A 220 5.41 -2.50 -12.19
C ALA A 220 4.68 -2.55 -10.84
N LEU A 221 4.79 -3.67 -10.10
CA LEU A 221 4.24 -3.79 -8.75
C LEU A 221 5.01 -2.94 -7.73
N ALA A 222 6.33 -2.90 -7.82
CA ALA A 222 7.16 -2.09 -6.94
C ALA A 222 6.86 -0.59 -7.11
N LEU A 223 6.68 -0.12 -8.35
CA LEU A 223 6.28 1.26 -8.64
C LEU A 223 4.91 1.61 -8.06
N ARG A 224 3.92 0.71 -8.18
CA ARG A 224 2.60 0.90 -7.55
C ARG A 224 2.63 0.89 -6.02
N VAL A 225 3.52 0.08 -5.42
CA VAL A 225 3.73 0.13 -3.96
C VAL A 225 4.40 1.45 -3.58
N LEU A 226 5.38 1.91 -4.35
CA LEU A 226 6.07 3.19 -4.14
C LEU A 226 5.10 4.38 -4.23
N GLU A 227 4.25 4.39 -5.25
CA GLU A 227 3.14 5.33 -5.44
C GLU A 227 2.27 5.40 -4.18
N GLY A 228 1.72 4.25 -3.75
CA GLY A 228 0.87 4.18 -2.55
C GLY A 228 1.57 4.64 -1.28
N CYS A 229 2.86 4.31 -1.10
CA CYS A 229 3.63 4.79 0.05
C CYS A 229 3.84 6.31 0.06
N CYS A 230 4.05 6.92 -1.12
CA CYS A 230 4.25 8.36 -1.24
C CYS A 230 2.95 9.16 -1.06
N LEU A 231 1.81 8.61 -1.52
CA LEU A 231 0.50 9.22 -1.29
C LEU A 231 0.06 9.16 0.17
N LEU A 232 0.43 8.10 0.90
CA LEU A 232 0.01 7.90 2.29
C LEU A 232 0.95 8.53 3.33
N HIS A 233 2.23 8.71 3.01
CA HIS A 233 3.25 9.10 3.99
C HIS A 233 4.31 9.99 3.34
N ARG A 234 4.36 11.25 3.78
CA ARG A 234 5.21 12.30 3.20
C ARG A 234 6.69 11.92 3.24
N GLU A 235 7.17 11.33 4.33
CA GLU A 235 8.59 10.96 4.49
C GLU A 235 9.00 9.84 3.53
N SER A 236 8.04 9.08 2.97
CA SER A 236 8.33 8.14 1.87
C SER A 236 8.90 8.87 0.64
N THR A 237 8.46 10.09 0.36
CA THR A 237 8.99 10.90 -0.76
C THR A 237 10.45 11.33 -0.52
N LEU A 238 10.81 11.58 0.74
CA LEU A 238 12.17 11.91 1.17
C LEU A 238 13.08 10.68 1.07
N LEU A 239 12.61 9.51 1.48
CA LEU A 239 13.34 8.26 1.32
C LEU A 239 13.56 7.95 -0.17
N ALA A 240 12.54 8.16 -1.02
CA ALA A 240 12.69 7.98 -2.47
C ALA A 240 13.77 8.91 -3.05
N HIS A 241 13.81 10.17 -2.61
CA HIS A 241 14.88 11.11 -2.97
C HIS A 241 16.26 10.62 -2.52
N GLN A 242 16.40 10.16 -1.27
CA GLN A 242 17.65 9.60 -0.73
C GLN A 242 18.14 8.37 -1.52
N HIS A 243 17.22 7.59 -2.06
CA HIS A 243 17.50 6.45 -2.93
C HIS A 243 17.71 6.83 -4.40
N LYS A 244 17.85 8.12 -4.72
CA LYS A 244 18.09 8.65 -6.08
C LYS A 244 17.03 8.19 -7.08
N ALA A 245 15.76 8.21 -6.66
CA ALA A 245 14.64 7.88 -7.52
C ALA A 245 14.66 8.68 -8.84
N ILE A 246 14.88 9.99 -8.72
CA ILE A 246 14.89 10.96 -9.82
C ILE A 246 16.27 11.66 -9.96
N GLN A 247 17.08 11.65 -8.89
CA GLN A 247 18.33 12.37 -8.86
C GLN A 247 19.40 11.76 -9.78
N ILE A 248 19.96 12.58 -10.69
CA ILE A 248 21.26 12.33 -11.31
C ILE A 248 22.31 12.62 -10.25
N ALA A 249 23.23 11.70 -9.98
CA ALA A 249 24.39 12.00 -9.14
C ALA A 249 25.26 13.07 -9.82
N GLN A 250 24.92 14.35 -9.65
CA GLN A 250 25.87 15.44 -9.86
C GLN A 250 26.87 15.41 -8.70
N GLY A 251 27.80 14.46 -8.78
CA GLY A 251 29.04 14.51 -8.02
C GLY A 251 29.94 15.58 -8.60
N LEU A 252 29.65 16.85 -8.31
CA LEU A 252 30.69 17.88 -8.30
C LEU A 252 31.41 17.77 -6.95
N GLU A 253 32.36 16.84 -6.84
CA GLU A 253 33.65 17.08 -6.18
C GLU A 253 34.66 15.95 -6.53
N GLU A 254 35.70 16.37 -7.25
CA GLU A 254 37.04 15.78 -7.37
C GLU A 254 37.22 14.35 -7.92
N ARG A 255 37.35 14.24 -9.25
CA ARG A 255 38.46 13.46 -9.85
C ARG A 255 39.07 14.17 -11.05
N LYS A 256 40.11 14.97 -10.77
CA LYS A 256 41.12 15.35 -11.76
C LYS A 256 41.93 14.12 -12.16
N ALA A 257 42.32 14.11 -13.44
CA ALA A 257 43.37 13.33 -14.06
C ALA A 257 43.14 11.82 -14.18
N SER A 258 42.69 11.40 -15.36
CA SER A 258 43.38 10.39 -16.19
C SER A 258 42.67 10.32 -17.55
N ASN A 259 43.36 10.69 -18.62
CA ASN A 259 42.88 10.49 -19.98
C ASN A 259 42.61 9.00 -20.22
N SER A 260 41.34 8.64 -20.31
CA SER A 260 40.88 7.44 -21.00
C SER A 260 39.49 7.70 -21.52
N VAL A 261 39.31 7.49 -22.81
CA VAL A 261 38.01 7.56 -23.50
C VAL A 261 37.05 6.62 -22.77
N MET A 262 36.11 7.19 -22.03
CA MET A 262 35.03 6.48 -21.35
C MET A 262 33.74 6.91 -22.03
N VAL A 263 33.11 5.97 -22.73
CA VAL A 263 31.69 6.05 -23.10
C VAL A 263 30.95 6.44 -21.82
N GLY A 264 30.36 7.62 -21.83
CA GLY A 264 29.75 8.21 -20.65
C GLY A 264 28.63 7.31 -20.16
N ASN A 265 28.88 6.57 -19.08
CA ASN A 265 27.81 6.04 -18.24
C ASN A 265 27.18 7.25 -17.54
N VAL A 266 26.29 7.94 -18.26
CA VAL A 266 25.31 8.83 -17.66
C VAL A 266 24.48 7.91 -16.76
N PHE A 267 24.71 7.97 -15.46
CA PHE A 267 23.88 7.25 -14.50
C PHE A 267 22.47 7.83 -14.61
N ASN A 268 21.62 7.16 -15.40
CA ASN A 268 20.21 7.52 -15.51
C ASN A 268 19.54 7.30 -14.15
N PRO A 269 18.74 8.25 -13.67
CA PRO A 269 17.92 8.05 -12.48
C PRO A 269 17.05 6.81 -12.64
N VAL A 270 16.81 6.07 -11.56
CA VAL A 270 16.13 4.75 -11.60
C VAL A 270 14.79 4.84 -12.33
N LEU A 271 13.98 5.87 -12.02
CA LEU A 271 12.66 6.01 -12.64
C LEU A 271 12.76 6.50 -14.08
N MET A 272 13.75 7.34 -14.43
CA MET A 272 13.96 7.75 -15.83
C MET A 272 14.41 6.56 -16.67
N ASN A 273 15.31 5.72 -16.16
CA ASN A 273 15.72 4.54 -16.90
C ASN A 273 14.55 3.57 -17.12
N ILE A 274 13.69 3.38 -16.11
CA ILE A 274 12.47 2.58 -16.27
C ILE A 274 11.55 3.20 -17.33
N LEU A 275 11.34 4.52 -17.29
CA LEU A 275 10.48 5.22 -18.23
C LEU A 275 11.00 5.10 -19.68
N SER A 276 12.31 5.17 -19.90
CA SER A 276 12.91 5.12 -21.25
C SER A 276 13.13 3.70 -21.78
N THR A 277 13.34 2.69 -20.92
CA THR A 277 13.81 1.36 -21.36
C THR A 277 12.82 0.21 -21.16
N ARG A 278 11.81 0.35 -20.30
CA ARG A 278 10.90 -0.75 -19.94
C ARG A 278 9.62 -0.74 -20.78
N GLY A 279 8.81 -1.77 -20.59
CA GLY A 279 7.55 -1.95 -21.31
C GLY A 279 6.43 -1.02 -20.84
N VAL A 280 5.32 -1.05 -21.58
CA VAL A 280 4.17 -0.16 -21.41
C VAL A 280 3.61 -0.21 -19.97
N LEU A 281 3.59 -1.38 -19.34
CA LEU A 281 3.06 -1.55 -17.98
C LEU A 281 3.94 -0.87 -16.94
N GLU A 282 5.26 -0.98 -17.07
CA GLU A 282 6.25 -0.39 -16.17
C GLU A 282 6.30 1.12 -16.37
N GLN A 283 6.32 1.58 -17.62
CA GLN A 283 6.27 3.00 -17.97
C GLN A 283 5.01 3.66 -17.41
N GLY A 284 3.85 3.02 -17.59
CA GLY A 284 2.59 3.51 -17.07
C GLY A 284 2.54 3.56 -15.54
N ALA A 285 3.12 2.58 -14.85
CA ALA A 285 3.25 2.61 -13.38
C ALA A 285 4.31 3.62 -12.90
N CYS A 286 5.34 3.86 -13.71
CA CYS A 286 6.39 4.82 -13.43
C CYS A 286 5.86 6.25 -13.45
N LEU A 287 5.00 6.60 -14.42
CA LEU A 287 4.33 7.91 -14.48
C LEU A 287 3.50 8.19 -13.21
N ASP A 288 2.70 7.21 -12.75
CA ASP A 288 1.90 7.33 -11.52
C ASP A 288 2.81 7.54 -10.27
N ALA A 289 3.89 6.76 -10.19
CA ALA A 289 4.86 6.86 -9.11
C ALA A 289 5.60 8.21 -9.12
N LEU A 290 5.99 8.71 -10.30
CA LEU A 290 6.65 10.02 -10.46
C LEU A 290 5.76 11.16 -9.96
N ILE A 291 4.46 11.18 -10.30
CA ILE A 291 3.53 12.19 -9.77
C ILE A 291 3.49 12.13 -8.25
N SER A 292 3.36 10.94 -7.68
CA SER A 292 3.26 10.76 -6.23
C SER A 292 4.54 11.14 -5.48
N ILE A 293 5.71 10.91 -6.07
CA ILE A 293 7.02 11.28 -5.49
C ILE A 293 7.27 12.79 -5.56
N MET A 294 6.79 13.44 -6.63
CA MET A 294 6.89 14.89 -6.81
C MET A 294 5.81 15.66 -6.06
N LEU A 295 4.73 14.99 -5.65
CA LEU A 295 3.69 15.59 -4.81
C LEU A 295 4.34 16.12 -3.53
N ASP A 296 4.18 17.43 -3.26
CA ASP A 296 4.71 18.06 -2.04
C ASP A 296 6.23 17.96 -1.78
N SER A 297 7.02 17.63 -2.80
CA SER A 297 8.48 17.55 -2.75
C SER A 297 9.16 18.44 -3.80
N SER A 298 9.63 19.63 -3.40
CA SER A 298 10.37 20.55 -4.28
C SER A 298 11.72 19.97 -4.74
N ALA A 299 12.40 19.18 -3.91
CA ALA A 299 13.66 18.55 -4.26
C ALA A 299 13.48 17.57 -5.44
N ASN A 300 12.48 16.70 -5.38
CA ASN A 300 12.17 15.77 -6.46
C ASN A 300 11.71 16.48 -7.75
N GLN A 301 11.02 17.61 -7.62
CA GLN A 301 10.60 18.42 -8.76
C GLN A 301 11.80 19.08 -9.47
N MET A 302 12.74 19.63 -8.71
CA MET A 302 13.98 20.20 -9.26
C MET A 302 14.86 19.11 -9.90
N ASP A 303 14.96 17.92 -9.28
CA ASP A 303 15.69 16.79 -9.87
C ASP A 303 15.06 16.34 -11.18
N PHE A 304 13.72 16.31 -11.26
CA PHE A 304 12.97 15.94 -12.46
C PHE A 304 13.20 16.94 -13.60
N GLU A 305 13.24 18.24 -13.29
CA GLU A 305 13.60 19.28 -14.25
C GLU A 305 15.07 19.14 -14.69
N ALA A 306 16.00 18.93 -13.75
CA ALA A 306 17.43 18.79 -14.01
C ALA A 306 17.79 17.56 -14.86
N CYS A 307 16.97 16.51 -14.82
CA CYS A 307 17.14 15.32 -15.66
C CYS A 307 16.34 15.37 -16.97
N ASN A 308 15.82 16.53 -17.37
CA ASN A 308 14.96 16.71 -18.55
C ASN A 308 13.76 15.74 -18.57
N GLY A 309 13.15 15.45 -17.42
CA GLY A 309 12.06 14.46 -17.35
C GLY A 309 10.86 14.80 -18.24
N ILE A 310 10.60 16.08 -18.52
CA ILE A 310 9.58 16.52 -19.49
C ILE A 310 9.93 16.08 -20.92
N GLU A 311 11.21 16.07 -21.28
CA GLU A 311 11.67 15.64 -22.60
C GLU A 311 11.39 14.15 -22.83
N GLU A 312 11.70 13.30 -21.84
CA GLU A 312 11.40 11.86 -21.90
C GLU A 312 9.89 11.60 -22.06
N VAL A 313 9.04 12.30 -21.31
CA VAL A 313 7.58 12.19 -21.45
C VAL A 313 7.11 12.72 -22.81
N ALA A 314 7.73 13.79 -23.32
CA ALA A 314 7.42 14.35 -24.62
C ALA A 314 7.81 13.41 -25.78
N ILE A 315 8.91 12.67 -25.64
CA ILE A 315 9.30 11.62 -26.59
C ILE A 315 8.22 10.52 -26.63
N LEU A 316 7.81 10.02 -25.46
CA LEU A 316 6.81 8.94 -25.36
C LEU A 316 5.43 9.34 -25.92
N ILE A 317 4.92 10.53 -25.59
CA ILE A 317 3.59 10.95 -26.04
C ILE A 317 3.52 11.23 -27.55
N LYS A 318 4.64 11.60 -28.17
CA LYS A 318 4.72 11.87 -29.62
C LYS A 318 4.98 10.63 -30.46
N ASP A 319 5.56 9.59 -29.87
CA ASP A 319 5.85 8.37 -30.61
C ASP A 319 4.54 7.65 -30.98
N LYS A 320 4.20 7.70 -32.28
CA LYS A 320 3.00 7.06 -32.84
C LYS A 320 3.07 5.53 -32.81
N GLN A 321 4.24 4.94 -32.55
CA GLN A 321 4.41 3.49 -32.39
C GLN A 321 4.10 3.00 -30.97
N VAL A 322 4.10 3.91 -29.99
CA VAL A 322 3.75 3.61 -28.60
C VAL A 322 2.24 3.42 -28.49
N GLU A 323 1.82 2.49 -27.62
CA GLU A 323 0.40 2.20 -27.36
C GLU A 323 -0.36 3.47 -26.96
N GLU A 324 -1.52 3.69 -27.58
CA GLU A 324 -2.36 4.88 -27.35
C GLU A 324 -2.67 5.09 -25.86
N ASN A 325 -2.92 4.01 -25.12
CA ASN A 325 -3.17 4.06 -23.68
C ASN A 325 -2.02 4.68 -22.88
N LEU A 326 -0.77 4.38 -23.25
CA LEU A 326 0.41 4.96 -22.60
C LEU A 326 0.59 6.43 -23.00
N ARG A 327 0.35 6.76 -24.28
CA ARG A 327 0.38 8.16 -24.75
C ARG A 327 -0.67 9.01 -24.03
N LEU A 328 -1.89 8.49 -23.86
CA LEU A 328 -2.93 9.13 -23.06
C LEU A 328 -2.48 9.34 -21.61
N LYS A 329 -1.83 8.34 -21.02
CA LYS A 329 -1.30 8.42 -19.66
C LYS A 329 -0.20 9.47 -19.49
N CYS A 330 0.64 9.67 -20.52
CA CYS A 330 1.59 10.78 -20.55
C CYS A 330 0.87 12.13 -20.54
N GLY A 331 -0.26 12.24 -21.24
CA GLY A 331 -1.11 13.43 -21.21
C GLY A 331 -1.71 13.68 -19.82
N GLU A 332 -2.25 12.64 -19.17
CA GLU A 332 -2.77 12.71 -17.80
C GLU A 332 -1.66 13.12 -16.81
N PHE A 333 -0.47 12.55 -16.95
CA PHE A 333 0.71 12.90 -16.16
C PHE A 333 1.05 14.40 -16.28
N LEU A 334 1.15 14.93 -17.51
CA LEU A 334 1.49 16.33 -17.73
C LEU A 334 0.42 17.28 -17.17
N LEU A 335 -0.85 16.93 -17.31
CA LEU A 335 -1.96 17.70 -16.75
C LEU A 335 -1.90 17.76 -15.22
N LEU A 336 -1.67 16.62 -14.57
CA LEU A 336 -1.53 16.53 -13.11
C LEU A 336 -0.29 17.27 -12.60
N LEU A 337 0.85 17.10 -13.28
CA LEU A 337 2.10 17.76 -12.92
C LEU A 337 1.94 19.29 -12.98
N ILE A 338 1.37 19.80 -14.07
CA ILE A 338 1.20 21.25 -14.24
C ILE A 338 0.16 21.83 -13.29
N GLY A 339 -0.96 21.14 -13.08
CA GLY A 339 -1.96 21.55 -12.08
C GLY A 339 -1.34 21.67 -10.68
N HIS A 340 -0.47 20.74 -10.33
CA HIS A 340 0.23 20.74 -9.05
C HIS A 340 1.30 21.83 -8.93
N VAL A 341 2.12 22.04 -9.97
CA VAL A 341 3.17 23.07 -9.97
C VAL A 341 2.57 24.48 -9.94
N ASN A 342 1.49 24.72 -10.68
CA ASN A 342 0.82 26.03 -10.76
C ASN A 342 0.07 26.43 -9.48
N GLY A 343 -0.32 25.47 -8.64
CA GLY A 343 -1.01 25.73 -7.38
C GLY A 343 -0.14 26.33 -6.27
N ARG A 344 1.16 26.58 -6.52
CA ARG A 344 2.13 27.01 -5.49
C ARG A 344 2.64 28.44 -5.71
N GLU A 345 2.81 29.19 -4.61
CA GLU A 345 3.33 30.57 -4.61
C GLU A 345 4.77 30.70 -5.12
N ARG A 346 5.58 29.63 -5.04
CA ARG A 346 6.92 29.55 -5.66
C ARG A 346 6.97 28.29 -6.51
N SER A 347 7.05 28.44 -7.84
CA SER A 347 7.20 27.31 -8.75
C SER A 347 8.62 26.73 -8.61
N PRO A 348 8.78 25.49 -8.14
CA PRO A 348 10.07 24.84 -8.07
C PRO A 348 10.58 24.37 -9.44
N MET A 349 9.71 24.37 -10.47
CA MET A 349 10.07 24.09 -11.85
C MET A 349 9.85 25.37 -12.68
N ALA A 350 10.93 26.09 -12.96
CA ALA A 350 10.84 27.41 -13.60
C ALA A 350 10.71 27.31 -15.13
N ALA A 351 11.27 26.27 -15.74
CA ALA A 351 11.32 26.07 -17.19
C ALA A 351 10.17 25.19 -17.71
N VAL A 352 9.43 24.51 -16.85
CA VAL A 352 8.42 23.51 -17.23
C VAL A 352 7.43 23.98 -18.31
N HIS A 353 6.98 25.24 -18.25
CA HIS A 353 6.06 25.81 -19.24
C HIS A 353 6.71 26.03 -20.60
N GLU A 354 7.95 26.52 -20.61
CA GLU A 354 8.70 26.70 -21.85
C GLU A 354 9.15 25.36 -22.43
N ASP A 355 9.47 24.38 -21.59
CA ASP A 355 9.81 23.04 -22.05
C ASP A 355 8.61 22.37 -22.72
N ILE A 356 7.43 22.42 -22.12
CA ILE A 356 6.21 21.90 -22.74
C ILE A 356 5.90 22.65 -24.04
N ARG A 357 6.02 23.97 -24.07
CA ARG A 357 5.80 24.76 -25.30
C ARG A 357 6.79 24.39 -26.41
N ARG A 358 8.09 24.32 -26.08
CA ARG A 358 9.18 23.98 -27.01
C ARG A 358 9.04 22.56 -27.53
N LEU A 359 8.73 21.62 -26.65
CA LEU A 359 8.66 20.21 -26.99
C LEU A 359 7.33 19.90 -27.68
N MET A 360 6.18 20.28 -27.14
CA MET A 360 4.87 19.83 -27.63
C MET A 360 4.17 20.81 -28.58
N GLY A 361 4.65 22.07 -28.64
CA GLY A 361 4.05 23.13 -29.44
C GLY A 361 3.00 23.95 -28.68
N GLU A 362 2.75 25.18 -29.18
CA GLU A 362 1.92 26.19 -28.52
C GLU A 362 0.49 25.70 -28.21
N LYS A 363 -0.11 24.96 -29.15
CA LYS A 363 -1.50 24.49 -29.05
C LYS A 363 -1.65 23.49 -27.90
N SER A 364 -0.77 22.49 -27.82
CA SER A 364 -0.79 21.47 -26.77
C SER A 364 -0.46 22.08 -25.41
N ALA A 365 0.53 22.98 -25.34
CA ALA A 365 0.88 23.70 -24.13
C ALA A 365 -0.29 24.54 -23.59
N SER A 366 -1.00 25.25 -24.47
CA SER A 366 -2.18 26.05 -24.11
C SER A 366 -3.32 25.18 -23.55
N LEU A 367 -3.55 23.99 -24.12
CA LEU A 367 -4.55 23.05 -23.63
C LEU A 367 -4.19 22.52 -22.24
N ILE A 368 -2.94 22.13 -22.03
CA ILE A 368 -2.45 21.65 -20.73
C ILE A 368 -2.61 22.75 -19.67
N TRP A 369 -2.21 23.98 -19.99
CA TRP A 369 -2.33 25.12 -19.09
C TRP A 369 -3.80 25.41 -18.73
N ALA A 370 -4.69 25.48 -19.72
CA ALA A 370 -6.11 25.76 -19.48
C ALA A 370 -6.77 24.65 -18.65
N ALA A 371 -6.45 23.39 -18.92
CA ALA A 371 -6.99 22.24 -18.21
C ALA A 371 -6.46 22.15 -16.76
N SER A 372 -5.24 22.61 -16.50
CA SER A 372 -4.61 22.59 -15.17
C SER A 372 -5.32 23.46 -14.12
N GLN A 373 -6.18 24.40 -14.57
CA GLN A 373 -6.94 25.30 -13.69
C GLN A 373 -8.28 24.70 -13.21
N PHE A 374 -8.70 23.56 -13.75
CA PHE A 374 -9.92 22.88 -13.34
C PHE A 374 -9.62 21.90 -12.19
N GLY A 375 -10.14 22.13 -10.98
CA GLY A 375 -9.83 21.18 -9.90
C GLY A 375 -10.64 21.17 -8.60
N SER A 376 -11.35 22.22 -8.21
CA SER A 376 -11.89 22.26 -6.83
C SER A 376 -13.38 21.92 -6.68
N THR A 377 -14.19 21.93 -7.73
CA THR A 377 -15.67 21.87 -7.61
C THR A 377 -16.34 20.58 -8.08
N LEU A 378 -15.63 19.71 -8.79
CA LEU A 378 -16.19 18.46 -9.34
C LEU A 378 -16.07 17.29 -8.34
N ASP A 379 -16.94 16.29 -8.46
CA ASP A 379 -16.85 15.00 -7.76
C ASP A 379 -15.67 14.15 -8.26
N PRO A 380 -15.06 13.23 -7.48
CA PRO A 380 -13.89 12.45 -7.92
C PRO A 380 -14.07 11.67 -9.22
N GLU A 381 -15.24 11.06 -9.48
CA GLU A 381 -15.49 10.35 -10.74
C GLU A 381 -15.52 11.30 -11.94
N GLN A 382 -16.12 12.47 -11.75
CA GLN A 382 -16.17 13.52 -12.75
C GLN A 382 -14.78 14.13 -13.02
N ARG A 383 -13.94 14.25 -11.99
CA ARG A 383 -12.54 14.69 -12.14
C ARG A 383 -11.73 13.70 -12.97
N LEU A 384 -11.89 12.40 -12.74
CA LEU A 384 -11.19 11.38 -13.52
C LEU A 384 -11.63 11.41 -14.99
N MET A 385 -12.94 11.50 -15.25
CA MET A 385 -13.47 11.61 -16.60
C MET A 385 -12.98 12.90 -17.30
N ALA A 386 -13.00 14.03 -16.58
CA ALA A 386 -12.52 15.30 -17.11
C ALA A 386 -11.03 15.23 -17.46
N LEU A 387 -10.19 14.69 -16.56
CA LEU A 387 -8.76 14.49 -16.80
C LEU A 387 -8.53 13.66 -18.07
N HIS A 388 -9.24 12.55 -18.21
CA HIS A 388 -9.13 11.67 -19.37
C HIS A 388 -9.53 12.38 -20.69
N ILE A 389 -10.63 13.14 -20.68
CA ILE A 389 -11.07 13.93 -21.84
C ILE A 389 -10.02 14.98 -22.21
N GLN A 390 -9.43 15.68 -21.24
CA GLN A 390 -8.42 16.69 -21.53
C GLN A 390 -7.12 16.05 -22.04
N ALA A 391 -6.69 14.92 -21.47
CA ALA A 391 -5.52 14.18 -21.95
C ALA A 391 -5.70 13.74 -23.41
N ARG A 392 -6.89 13.25 -23.76
CA ARG A 392 -7.24 12.92 -25.14
C ARG A 392 -7.17 14.12 -26.09
N ARG A 393 -7.67 15.29 -25.68
CA ARG A 393 -7.55 16.52 -26.49
C ARG A 393 -6.10 16.95 -26.70
N VAL A 394 -5.25 16.78 -25.69
CA VAL A 394 -3.81 17.03 -25.81
C VAL A 394 -3.21 16.09 -26.86
N LEU A 395 -3.54 14.79 -26.79
CA LEU A 395 -3.05 13.81 -27.75
C LEU A 395 -3.51 14.11 -29.20
N GLU A 396 -4.80 14.37 -29.38
CA GLU A 396 -5.37 14.76 -30.68
C GLU A 396 -4.70 16.02 -31.25
N SER A 397 -4.28 16.95 -30.39
CA SER A 397 -3.56 18.15 -30.83
C SER A 397 -2.15 17.87 -31.36
N LEU A 398 -1.51 16.80 -30.89
CA LEU A 398 -0.18 16.36 -31.34
C LEU A 398 -0.26 15.59 -32.65
N ASP A 399 -1.30 14.78 -32.85
CA ASP A 399 -1.45 13.92 -34.04
C ASP A 399 -1.85 14.69 -35.30
N LEU A 400 -2.31 15.93 -35.16
CA LEU A 400 -2.57 16.86 -36.27
C LEU A 400 -1.28 17.37 -36.95
N TYR A 401 -0.12 17.03 -36.40
CA TYR A 401 1.22 17.27 -36.94
C TYR A 401 2.00 15.95 -37.07
#